data_AF-A8C9K8-F1
#
_entry.id   AF-A8C9K8-F1
#
_cell.length_a   1.000
_cell.length_b   1.000
_cell.length_c   1.000
_cell.angle_alpha   90.00
_cell.angle_beta   90.00
_cell.angle_gamma   90.00
#
_symmetry.space_group_name_H-M   'P 1'
#
loop_
_entity.id
_entity.type
_entity.pdbx_description
1 polymer ?
#
loop_
_entity_poly.entity_id
_entity_poly.type
_entity_poly.pdbx_seq_one_letter_code
_entity_poly.pdbx_strand_id
1 'polypeptide(L)' 'TRDGHKHSTDFICVDGDPEFVPGSSADKNGALLYPVEGVCGSLPCLPYVSGRELTCAVCTK' A
#
# COMPACT_ATOMS: atom_id res chain seq x y z
N THR A 1 11.16 -7.11 3.03
CA THR A 1 10.94 -8.52 3.43
C THR A 1 9.54 -8.89 2.99
N ARG A 2 9.37 -9.99 2.23
CA ARG A 2 8.10 -10.32 1.56
C ARG A 2 7.46 -11.47 2.33
N ASP A 3 6.59 -11.12 3.28
CA ASP A 3 5.87 -12.09 4.09
C ASP A 3 4.95 -12.94 3.20
N GLY A 4 4.83 -14.23 3.53
CA GLY A 4 4.21 -15.28 2.71
C GLY A 4 2.69 -15.20 2.52
N HIS A 5 2.11 -14.01 2.57
CA HIS A 5 0.70 -13.77 2.31
C HIS A 5 0.44 -13.66 0.81
N LYS A 6 -0.58 -14.36 0.32
CA LYS A 6 -1.03 -14.29 -1.07
C LYS A 6 -1.56 -12.88 -1.32
N HIS A 7 -0.74 -12.02 -1.92
CA HIS A 7 -1.09 -10.63 -2.19
C HIS A 7 -2.20 -10.57 -3.24
N SER A 8 -3.29 -9.85 -2.95
CA SER A 8 -4.29 -9.51 -3.98
C SER A 8 -3.62 -8.70 -5.09
N THR A 9 -4.00 -8.89 -6.35
CA THR A 9 -3.52 -8.01 -7.43
C THR A 9 -4.26 -6.67 -7.47
N ASP A 10 -5.24 -6.48 -6.59
CA ASP A 10 -6.06 -5.30 -6.56
C ASP A 10 -5.36 -4.20 -5.76
N PHE A 11 -5.04 -3.12 -6.45
CA PHE A 11 -4.57 -1.89 -5.83
C PHE A 11 -5.76 -0.96 -5.60
N ILE A 12 -5.84 -0.43 -4.39
CA ILE A 12 -6.85 0.56 -4.00
C ILE A 12 -6.15 1.84 -3.56
N CYS A 13 -6.89 2.94 -3.61
CA CYS A 13 -6.40 4.21 -3.09
C CYS A 13 -6.93 4.40 -1.68
N VAL A 14 -6.04 4.78 -0.78
CA VAL A 14 -6.30 5.03 0.64
C VAL A 14 -6.00 6.50 0.96
N ASP A 15 -6.48 6.96 2.11
CA ASP A 15 -6.14 8.29 2.61
C ASP A 15 -4.62 8.40 2.86
N GLY A 16 -4.07 9.62 2.75
CA GLY A 16 -2.67 9.89 3.01
C GLY A 16 -2.28 9.85 4.48
N ASP A 17 -3.27 9.98 5.37
CA ASP A 17 -3.15 9.81 6.81
C ASP A 17 -4.19 8.76 7.27
N PRO A 18 -3.93 7.47 7.03
CA PRO A 18 -4.91 6.42 7.31
C PRO A 18 -5.10 6.25 8.82
N GLU A 19 -6.34 6.45 9.27
CA GLU A 19 -6.75 6.21 10.65
C GLU A 19 -7.38 4.83 10.82
N PHE A 20 -7.27 4.27 12.03
CA PHE A 20 -7.97 3.03 12.38
C PHE A 20 -9.38 3.34 12.89
N VAL A 21 -10.30 2.40 12.67
CA VAL A 21 -11.66 2.52 13.23
C VAL A 21 -11.62 2.16 14.72
N PRO A 22 -12.13 3.02 15.62
CA PRO A 22 -12.15 2.70 17.05
C PRO A 22 -12.79 1.32 17.33
N GLY A 23 -12.09 0.49 18.10
CA GLY A 23 -12.53 -0.88 18.39
C GLY A 23 -12.15 -1.94 17.34
N SER A 24 -11.46 -1.57 16.25
CA SER A 24 -11.02 -2.50 15.19
C SER A 24 -9.55 -2.92 15.28
N SER A 25 -8.86 -2.69 16.41
CA SER A 25 -7.42 -2.94 16.55
C SER A 25 -7.04 -4.42 16.72
N ALA A 26 -8.02 -5.32 16.79
CA ALA A 26 -7.75 -6.75 16.92
C ALA A 26 -7.15 -7.30 15.62
N ASP A 27 -5.95 -7.86 15.70
CA ASP A 27 -5.35 -8.59 14.59
C ASP A 27 -6.06 -9.94 14.40
N LYS A 28 -6.75 -10.07 13.27
CA LYS A 28 -7.46 -11.28 12.86
C LYS A 28 -6.87 -11.92 11.61
N ASN A 29 -5.75 -11.39 11.10
CA ASN A 29 -5.19 -11.80 9.81
C ASN A 29 -6.22 -11.86 8.68
N GLY A 30 -7.15 -10.89 8.65
CA GLY A 30 -8.24 -10.79 7.67
C GLY A 30 -7.82 -10.09 6.38
N ALA A 31 -8.59 -9.08 5.95
CA ALA A 31 -8.25 -8.24 4.81
C ALA A 31 -7.16 -7.23 5.18
N LEU A 32 -5.91 -7.68 5.19
CA LEU A 32 -4.74 -6.85 5.48
C LEU A 32 -4.42 -5.93 4.30
N LEU A 33 -4.15 -4.66 4.58
CA LEU A 33 -3.62 -3.71 3.60
C LEU A 33 -2.11 -3.62 3.76
N TYR A 34 -1.40 -3.74 2.64
CA TYR A 34 0.05 -3.56 2.58
C TYR A 34 0.34 -2.27 1.78
N PRO A 35 1.02 -1.28 2.36
CA PRO A 35 1.41 -0.08 1.63
C PRO A 35 2.27 -0.41 0.42
N VAL A 36 2.09 0.36 -0.64
CA VAL A 36 2.93 0.29 -1.84
C VAL A 36 3.99 1.36 -1.72
N GLU A 37 5.26 1.01 -1.90
CA GLU A 37 6.36 1.97 -1.92
C GLU A 37 6.75 2.32 -3.35
N GLY A 38 7.00 3.61 -3.60
CA GLY A 38 7.58 4.08 -4.85
C GLY A 38 9.06 3.72 -4.92
N VAL A 39 9.49 3.13 -6.03
CA VAL A 39 10.91 2.84 -6.29
C VAL A 39 11.35 3.50 -7.58
N CYS A 40 12.42 4.28 -7.49
CA CYS A 40 13.08 4.89 -8.65
C CYS A 40 13.53 3.82 -9.65
N GLY A 41 13.32 4.08 -10.94
CA GLY A 41 13.62 3.14 -12.03
C GLY A 41 12.34 2.59 -12.65
N SER A 42 11.49 1.93 -11.84
CA SER A 42 10.12 1.61 -12.25
C SER A 42 9.24 2.85 -12.32
N LEU A 43 9.51 3.83 -11.45
CA LEU A 43 8.94 5.17 -11.48
C LEU A 43 10.04 6.21 -11.74
N PRO A 44 9.71 7.33 -12.41
CA PRO A 44 10.63 8.45 -12.51
C PRO A 44 10.95 9.00 -11.11
N CYS A 45 12.22 9.33 -10.86
CA CYS A 45 12.61 10.03 -9.65
C CYS A 45 12.14 11.49 -9.73
N LEU A 46 11.39 11.91 -8.71
CA LEU A 46 10.59 13.14 -8.67
C LEU A 46 9.41 13.12 -9.68
N PRO A 47 8.17 13.33 -9.24
CA PRO A 47 7.74 13.65 -7.87
C PRO A 47 7.84 12.46 -6.91
N TYR A 48 8.04 11.24 -7.42
CA TYR A 48 8.18 10.06 -6.59
C TYR A 48 9.55 10.03 -5.94
N VAL A 49 9.54 9.91 -4.61
CA VAL A 49 10.75 9.73 -3.80
C VAL A 49 10.87 8.25 -3.50
N SER A 50 12.02 7.66 -3.81
CA SER A 50 12.25 6.24 -3.57
C SER A 50 12.09 5.90 -2.09
N GLY A 51 11.39 4.80 -1.80
CA GLY A 51 11.13 4.33 -0.43
C GLY A 51 10.03 5.12 0.29
N ARG A 52 9.23 5.94 -0.41
CA ARG A 52 8.01 6.52 0.16
C ARG A 52 6.79 5.72 -0.21
N GLU A 53 5.88 5.58 0.73
CA GLU A 53 4.57 4.99 0.52
C GLU A 53 3.71 5.84 -0.42
N LEU A 54 3.00 5.17 -1.32
CA LEU A 54 2.05 5.74 -2.24
C LEU A 54 0.65 5.53 -1.70
N THR A 55 -0.15 6.60 -1.69
CA THR A 55 -1.54 6.56 -1.24
C THR A 55 -2.47 5.93 -2.26
N CYS A 56 -2.05 5.85 -3.53
CA CYS A 56 -2.87 5.39 -4.63
C CYS A 56 -2.01 4.80 -5.74
N ALA A 57 -2.38 3.60 -6.20
CA ALA A 57 -1.86 2.98 -7.41
C ALA A 57 -3.05 2.34 -8.13
N VAL A 58 -3.22 2.62 -9.42
CA VAL A 58 -4.31 2.06 -10.22
C VAL A 58 -3.72 1.52 -11.51
N CYS A 59 -3.93 0.23 -11.75
CA CYS A 59 -3.55 -0.40 -13.01
C CYS A 59 -4.81 -0.56 -13.86
N THR A 60 -4.78 -0.06 -15.10
CA THR A 60 -5.77 -0.47 -16.10
C THR A 60 -5.46 -1.90 -16.52
N LYS A 61 -6.50 -2.71 -16.71
CA LYS A 61 -6.36 -4.09 -17.18
C LYS A 61 -6.09 -4.17 -18.67
#